data_AF-A0A9D9KZS8-F1
#
_entry.id   AF-A0A9D9KZS8-F1
#
_cell.length_a   1.000
_cell.length_b   1.000
_cell.length_c   1.000
_cell.angle_alpha   90.00
_cell.angle_beta   90.00
_cell.angle_gamma   90.00
#
_symmetry.space_group_name_H-M   'P 1'
#
loop_
_entity.id
_entity.type
_entity.pdbx_description
1 polymer ?
#
loop_
_entity_poly.entity_id
_entity_poly.type
_entity_poly.pdbx_seq_one_letter_code
_entity_poly.pdbx_strand_id
1 'polypeptide(L)' 'MISEKYGYSELEAFRKYIYSETYSMMSNMKLEMWEFGCPAIFSMWECEQITGDPRKSSYLRG' A
#
# COMPACT_ATOMS: atom_id res chain seq x y z
N MET A 1 6.92 -9.39 1.70
CA MET A 1 5.65 -8.98 2.33
C MET A 1 4.42 -9.26 1.48
N ILE A 2 4.26 -8.71 0.26
CA ILE A 2 3.10 -9.02 -0.61
C ILE A 2 3.21 -10.44 -1.19
N SER A 3 4.32 -10.75 -1.85
CA SER A 3 4.61 -12.07 -2.43
C SER A 3 4.55 -13.18 -1.38
N GLU A 4 5.24 -12.99 -0.25
CA GLU A 4 5.28 -13.94 0.86
C GLU A 4 3.92 -14.18 1.53
N LYS A 5 3.10 -13.13 1.72
CA LYS A 5 1.80 -13.24 2.41
C LYS A 5 0.71 -13.85 1.53
N TYR A 6 0.74 -13.58 0.22
CA TYR A 6 -0.31 -13.97 -0.72
C TYR A 6 0.12 -15.05 -1.72
N GLY A 7 1.37 -15.52 -1.67
CA GLY A 7 1.90 -16.53 -2.59
C GLY A 7 2.08 -16.04 -4.03
N TYR A 8 2.16 -14.73 -4.27
CA TYR A 8 2.40 -14.17 -5.59
C TYR A 8 3.88 -14.28 -5.97
N SER A 9 4.17 -14.40 -7.27
CA SER A 9 5.52 -14.17 -7.76
C SER A 9 5.95 -12.72 -7.49
N GLU A 10 7.25 -12.47 -7.36
CA GLU A 10 7.78 -11.12 -7.13
C GLU A 10 7.29 -10.12 -8.19
N LEU A 11 7.23 -10.54 -9.46
CA LEU A 11 6.75 -9.70 -10.56
C LEU A 11 5.25 -9.38 -10.45
N GLU A 12 4.44 -10.36 -10.04
CA GLU A 12 3.00 -10.16 -9.81
C GLU A 12 2.74 -9.27 -8.59
N ALA A 13 3.45 -9.50 -7.50
CA ALA A 13 3.39 -8.67 -6.30
C ALA A 13 3.76 -7.22 -6.63
N PHE A 14 4.85 -7.03 -7.38
CA PHE A 14 5.29 -5.72 -7.83
C PHE A 14 4.23 -5.05 -8.73
N ARG A 15 3.69 -5.77 -9.72
CA ARG A 15 2.61 -5.27 -10.59
C ARG A 15 1.38 -4.84 -9.78
N LYS A 16 0.93 -5.67 -8.84
CA LYS A 16 -0.21 -5.35 -7.98
C LYS A 16 0.02 -4.11 -7.11
N TYR A 17 1.27 -3.88 -6.70
CA TYR A 17 1.63 -2.68 -5.95
C TYR A 17 1.67 -1.42 -6.83
N ILE A 18 2.37 -1.43 -7.96
CA ILE A 18 2.51 -0.22 -8.80
C ILE A 18 1.18 0.29 -9.38
N TYR A 19 0.20 -0.59 -9.57
CA TYR A 19 -1.13 -0.23 -10.07
C TYR A 19 -2.12 0.10 -8.94
N SER A 20 -1.67 0.12 -7.69
CA SER A 20 -2.51 0.47 -6.54
C SER A 20 -2.62 1.98 -6.32
N GLU A 21 -3.71 2.40 -5.70
CA GLU A 21 -3.89 3.79 -5.23
C GLU A 21 -2.86 4.12 -4.13
N THR A 22 -2.44 3.13 -3.35
CA THR A 22 -1.36 3.29 -2.35
C THR A 22 -0.05 3.75 -2.99
N TYR A 23 0.33 3.19 -4.14
CA TYR A 23 1.52 3.64 -4.88
C TYR A 23 1.33 5.03 -5.49
N SER A 24 0.12 5.34 -5.98
CA SER A 24 -0.22 6.68 -6.46
C SER A 24 -0.11 7.72 -5.35
N MET A 25 -0.52 7.38 -4.12
CA MET A 25 -0.34 8.22 -2.94
C MET A 25 1.14 8.40 -2.59
N MET A 26 1.94 7.34 -2.63
CA MET A 26 3.38 7.42 -2.37
C MET A 26 4.11 8.31 -3.38
N SER A 27 3.66 8.28 -4.64
CA SER A 27 4.18 9.15 -5.71
C SER A 27 3.73 10.62 -5.58
N ASN A 28 2.74 10.90 -4.74
CA ASN A 28 2.26 12.25 -4.50
C ASN A 28 3.01 12.92 -3.36
N MET A 29 3.92 13.84 -3.71
CA MET A 29 4.73 14.57 -2.73
C MET A 29 3.93 15.35 -1.69
N LYS A 30 2.69 15.73 -1.97
CA LYS A 30 1.85 16.49 -1.01
C LYS A 30 1.35 15.63 0.16
N LEU A 31 1.41 14.31 0.02
CA LEU A 31 0.92 13.38 1.05
C LEU A 31 2.03 12.94 2.01
N GLU A 32 3.29 13.31 1.72
CA GLU A 32 4.44 13.06 2.59
C GLU A 32 4.54 11.59 3.06
N MET A 33 4.18 10.66 2.17
CA MET A 33 4.04 9.24 2.52
C MET A 33 5.35 8.60 2.99
N TRP A 34 6.50 9.22 2.75
CA TRP A 34 7.82 8.78 3.23
C TRP A 34 7.97 8.88 4.76
N GLU A 35 7.13 9.67 5.43
CA GLU A 35 7.08 9.71 6.90
C GLU A 35 6.53 8.39 7.48
N PHE A 36 5.80 7.61 6.68
CA PHE A 36 5.28 6.31 7.08
C PHE A 36 6.30 5.20 6.80
N GLY A 37 6.56 4.36 7.79
CA GLY A 37 7.40 3.18 7.61
C GLY A 37 6.78 2.13 6.67
N CYS A 38 7.61 1.25 6.11
CA CYS A 38 7.18 0.15 5.23
C CYS A 38 5.97 -0.66 5.74
N PRO A 39 5.86 -1.01 7.04
CA PRO A 39 4.68 -1.73 7.56
C PRO A 39 3.37 -0.95 7.43
N ALA A 40 3.43 0.38 7.60
CA ALA A 40 2.26 1.25 7.48
C ALA A 40 1.79 1.33 6.02
N ILE A 41 2.72 1.54 5.09
CA ILE A 41 2.43 1.54 3.65
C ILE A 41 1.83 0.20 3.21
N PHE A 42 2.37 -0.91 3.68
CA PHE A 42 1.82 -2.23 3.40
C PHE A 42 0.39 -2.37 3.93
N SER A 43 0.14 -1.95 5.17
CA SER A 43 -1.20 -1.97 5.75
C SER A 43 -2.20 -1.10 4.98
N MET A 44 -1.77 0.04 4.44
CA MET A 44 -2.59 0.88 3.55
C MET A 44 -2.95 0.14 2.27
N TRP A 45 -1.98 -0.51 1.63
CA TRP A 45 -2.22 -1.34 0.45
C TRP A 45 -3.17 -2.50 0.73
N GLU A 46 -3.03 -3.18 1.87
CA GLU A 46 -3.96 -4.23 2.28
C GLU A 46 -5.38 -3.70 2.50
N CYS A 47 -5.50 -2.53 3.12
CA CYS A 47 -6.79 -1.88 3.34
C CYS A 47 -7.48 -1.52 2.01
N GLU A 48 -6.71 -1.07 1.03
CA GLU A 48 -7.18 -0.86 -0.34
C GLU A 48 -7.70 -2.16 -0.96
N GLN A 49 -7.00 -3.28 -0.82
CA GLN A 49 -7.47 -4.57 -1.38
C GLN A 49 -8.81 -5.02 -0.78
N ILE A 50 -9.10 -4.67 0.48
CA ILE A 50 -10.34 -5.06 1.16
C ILE A 50 -11.48 -4.05 0.89
N THR A 51 -11.16 -2.75 0.89
CA THR A 51 -12.17 -1.67 0.97
C THR A 51 -12.24 -0.79 -0.27
N GLY A 52 -11.30 -0.93 -1.20
CA GLY A 52 -11.10 -0.08 -2.36
C GLY A 52 -10.49 1.29 -2.06
N ASP A 53 -10.14 1.59 -0.80
CA ASP A 53 -9.60 2.90 -0.41
C ASP A 53 -8.48 2.77 0.64
N PRO A 54 -7.21 3.07 0.29
CA PRO A 54 -6.08 2.97 1.21
C PRO A 54 -6.19 3.93 2.40
N ARG A 55 -6.97 5.01 2.30
CA ARG A 55 -7.14 6.03 3.35
C ARG A 55 -7.96 5.55 4.53
N LYS A 56 -8.63 4.40 4.38
CA LYS A 56 -9.38 3.76 5.47
C LYS A 56 -8.47 2.97 6.41
N SER A 57 -7.18 2.85 6.10
CA SER A 57 -6.21 2.20 6.98
C SER A 57 -6.13 2.88 8.34
N SER A 58 -5.98 2.09 9.40
CA SER A 58 -5.85 2.58 10.78
C SER A 58 -4.63 3.48 10.96
N TYR A 59 -3.59 3.31 10.15
CA TYR A 59 -2.39 4.15 10.17
C TYR A 59 -2.62 5.60 9.78
N LEU A 60 -3.71 5.91 9.07
CA LEU A 60 -4.10 7.27 8.70
C LEU A 60 -5.17 7.86 9.62
N ARG A 61 -5.65 7.08 10.60
CA ARG A 61 -6.68 7.46 11.57
C ARG A 61 -6.12 7.69 12.97
N GLY A 62 -4.79 7.74 13.10
CA GLY A 62 -4.08 8.09 14.33
C GLY A 62 -4.29 9.55 14.73
#